data_AF-A0A2E6MX90-F1
#
_entry.id   AF-A0A2E6MX90-F1
#
_cell.length_a   1.000
_cell.length_b   1.000
_cell.length_c   1.000
_cell.angle_alpha   90.00
_cell.angle_beta   90.00
_cell.angle_gamma   90.00
#
_symmetry.space_group_name_H-M   'P 1'
#
loop_
_entity.id
_entity.type
_entity.pdbx_description
1 polymer ?
#
loop_
_entity_poly.entity_id
_entity_poly.type
_entity_poly.pdbx_seq_one_letter_code
_entity_poly.pdbx_strand_id
1 'polypeptide(L)'
;MSVSSKRQTPLVHWRRASRMSESISAPQGSIGSLLASVTQREDAEYEKLLEVATRRIAVKTCPLYLRVLIGVGATVVGALLIGMWSRNGMLSHPFPVLILGSIILAAALYLYRKTQDLEQSGLSYAITQQLSFVGVFKGKLLLVIGANGVLPYHYEELAVFLATLAFTLATYWLWDVYVDRFVSSFATIATGIIACEELMRDAYGVGTYWVAAFVHLLLPLAVWAFLSPRVNQKYHPMAIAAVCNVGWVSILGMFSNAIGPTNWLTCFRWAADITTGFVPVGFYVVSLICMFCSIGSLIWVILWGYGRENPLKNNYVRVAVVVSLALGMTGITSCVIAILVIVIGYVAHDRLISIVGMMYLPISLFIATHSLSAGLMLNGFVLIGMSGVMLAGYFALKRWCFADDAENAVGQTRIGGEV
;
A
#
# COMPACT_ATOMS: atom_id res chain seq x y z
N MET A 1 -22.93 -66.23 3.61
CA MET A 1 -21.99 -65.19 4.07
C MET A 1 -21.71 -64.25 2.91
N SER A 2 -22.38 -63.10 2.87
CA SER A 2 -22.02 -61.97 1.98
C SER A 2 -22.60 -60.69 2.60
N VAL A 3 -21.75 -59.88 3.23
CA VAL A 3 -22.16 -58.61 3.82
C VAL A 3 -21.87 -57.50 2.80
N SER A 4 -22.95 -56.97 2.23
CA SER A 4 -22.98 -55.80 1.36
C SER A 4 -22.75 -54.54 2.20
N SER A 5 -21.64 -53.83 1.97
CA SER A 5 -21.36 -52.54 2.58
C SER A 5 -21.81 -51.42 1.61
N LYS A 6 -22.91 -50.75 1.97
CA LYS A 6 -23.41 -49.55 1.28
C LYS A 6 -22.60 -48.34 1.76
N ARG A 7 -21.80 -47.76 0.87
CA ARG A 7 -21.21 -46.42 1.04
C ARG A 7 -22.32 -45.37 1.07
N GLN A 8 -22.49 -44.70 2.22
CA GLN A 8 -23.25 -43.47 2.32
C GLN A 8 -22.40 -42.29 1.83
N THR A 9 -22.92 -41.54 0.87
CA THR A 9 -22.30 -40.35 0.26
C THR A 9 -22.44 -39.10 1.15
N PRO A 10 -21.39 -38.30 1.37
CA PRO A 10 -21.41 -37.12 2.26
C PRO A 10 -21.84 -35.82 1.54
N LEU A 11 -22.83 -35.87 0.64
CA LEU A 11 -23.21 -34.73 -0.21
C LEU A 11 -24.39 -33.89 0.33
N VAL A 12 -25.09 -34.36 1.37
CA VAL A 12 -26.31 -33.67 1.87
C VAL A 12 -26.00 -32.63 2.97
N HIS A 13 -24.86 -32.72 3.66
CA HIS A 13 -24.51 -31.77 4.73
C HIS A 13 -24.02 -30.40 4.24
N TRP A 14 -23.48 -30.30 3.02
CA TRP A 14 -22.98 -29.03 2.48
C TRP A 14 -24.08 -28.02 2.12
N ARG A 15 -25.26 -28.49 1.66
CA ARG A 15 -26.39 -27.60 1.32
C ARG A 15 -27.10 -27.00 2.53
N ARG A 16 -26.93 -27.57 3.73
CA ARG A 16 -27.50 -27.01 4.97
C ARG A 16 -26.61 -25.93 5.59
N ALA A 17 -25.28 -26.07 5.46
CA ALA A 17 -24.33 -25.04 5.89
C ALA A 17 -24.40 -23.77 5.03
N SER A 18 -24.64 -23.89 3.71
CA SER A 18 -24.78 -22.72 2.83
C SER A 18 -26.08 -21.94 3.03
N ARG A 19 -27.16 -22.57 3.51
CA ARG A 19 -28.42 -21.86 3.84
C ARG A 19 -28.39 -21.16 5.21
N MET A 20 -27.57 -21.64 6.16
CA MET A 20 -27.34 -20.93 7.42
C MET A 20 -26.42 -19.71 7.26
N SER A 21 -25.57 -19.65 6.22
CA SER A 21 -24.81 -18.43 5.90
C SER A 21 -25.63 -17.36 5.17
N GLU A 22 -26.77 -17.72 4.57
CA GLU A 22 -27.66 -16.77 3.88
C GLU A 22 -28.69 -16.12 4.82
N SER A 23 -28.96 -16.71 6.00
CA SER A 23 -29.92 -16.15 6.98
C SER A 23 -29.29 -15.28 8.06
N ILE A 24 -27.96 -15.11 8.05
CA ILE A 24 -27.30 -14.04 8.81
C ILE A 24 -27.26 -12.85 7.86
N SER A 25 -28.31 -12.04 7.87
CA SER A 25 -28.29 -10.71 7.27
C SER A 25 -27.05 -10.00 7.80
N ALA A 26 -26.02 -9.89 6.96
CA ALA A 26 -24.76 -9.26 7.31
C ALA A 26 -25.08 -7.88 7.89
N PRO A 27 -24.74 -7.62 9.17
CA PRO A 27 -24.94 -6.29 9.72
C PRO A 27 -24.21 -5.31 8.81
N GLN A 28 -24.91 -4.31 8.30
CA GLN A 28 -24.34 -3.25 7.45
C GLN A 28 -23.44 -2.30 8.26
N GLY A 29 -22.70 -2.83 9.24
CA GLY A 29 -21.73 -2.11 10.03
C GLY A 29 -20.35 -2.18 9.39
N SER A 30 -19.55 -1.14 9.59
CA SER A 30 -18.09 -1.19 9.40
C SER A 30 -17.53 -2.44 10.11
N ILE A 31 -16.51 -3.09 9.53
CA ILE A 31 -15.79 -4.21 10.18
C ILE A 31 -15.36 -3.81 11.61
N GLY A 32 -15.04 -2.53 11.84
CA GLY A 32 -14.74 -1.99 13.17
C GLY A 32 -15.94 -1.98 14.12
N SER A 33 -17.15 -1.69 13.65
CA SER A 33 -18.38 -1.75 14.47
C SER A 33 -18.81 -3.19 14.75
N LEU A 34 -18.60 -4.11 13.80
CA LEU A 34 -18.79 -5.54 13.99
C LEU A 34 -17.81 -6.08 15.02
N LEU A 35 -16.52 -5.75 14.89
CA LEU A 35 -15.49 -6.07 15.88
C LEU A 35 -15.84 -5.48 17.24
N ALA A 36 -16.24 -4.21 17.33
CA ALA A 36 -16.60 -3.55 18.59
C ALA A 36 -17.84 -4.13 19.28
N SER A 37 -18.85 -4.54 18.51
CA SER A 37 -20.04 -5.22 19.04
C SER A 37 -19.75 -6.65 19.49
N VAL A 38 -18.73 -7.28 18.91
CA VAL A 38 -18.31 -8.65 19.22
C VAL A 38 -17.29 -8.67 20.37
N THR A 39 -16.42 -7.66 20.53
CA THR A 39 -15.51 -7.54 21.69
C THR A 39 -16.23 -7.26 23.00
N GLN A 40 -17.50 -6.87 22.99
CA GLN A 40 -18.32 -6.78 24.21
C GLN A 40 -18.85 -8.14 24.72
N ARG A 41 -18.69 -9.23 23.96
CA ARG A 41 -18.97 -10.60 24.43
C ARG A 41 -17.68 -11.25 24.92
N GLU A 42 -17.48 -11.26 26.25
CA GLU A 42 -16.41 -11.99 26.96
C GLU A 42 -16.63 -13.51 26.94
N ASP A 43 -16.91 -14.10 25.78
CA ASP A 43 -17.16 -15.53 25.68
C ASP A 43 -15.85 -16.26 25.31
N ALA A 44 -15.42 -17.21 26.13
CA ALA A 44 -14.27 -18.10 25.87
C ALA A 44 -14.35 -18.85 24.51
N GLU A 45 -15.52 -18.88 23.88
CA GLU A 45 -15.71 -19.32 22.49
C GLU A 45 -15.09 -18.36 21.47
N TYR A 46 -15.04 -17.06 21.74
CA TYR A 46 -14.40 -16.06 20.87
C TYR A 46 -12.89 -16.28 20.83
N GLU A 47 -12.23 -16.47 21.98
CA GLU A 47 -10.79 -16.77 22.00
C GLU A 47 -10.49 -18.05 21.22
N LYS A 48 -11.32 -19.09 21.36
CA LYS A 48 -11.18 -20.32 20.57
C LYS A 48 -11.42 -20.11 19.08
N LEU A 49 -12.43 -19.31 18.68
CA LEU A 49 -12.70 -19.01 17.27
C LEU A 49 -11.60 -18.13 16.66
N LEU A 50 -11.08 -17.17 17.41
CA LEU A 50 -9.95 -16.33 17.04
C LEU A 50 -8.68 -17.17 16.93
N GLU A 51 -8.44 -18.09 17.87
CA GLU A 51 -7.32 -19.04 17.83
C GLU A 51 -7.43 -19.96 16.61
N VAL A 52 -8.61 -20.53 16.33
CA VAL A 52 -8.82 -21.39 15.15
C VAL A 52 -8.67 -20.60 13.85
N ALA A 53 -9.18 -19.37 13.79
CA ALA A 53 -9.04 -18.49 12.63
C ALA A 53 -7.58 -18.09 12.41
N THR A 54 -6.87 -17.65 13.46
CA THR A 54 -5.45 -17.30 13.41
C THR A 54 -4.57 -18.51 13.10
N ARG A 55 -4.89 -19.70 13.61
CA ARG A 55 -4.18 -20.95 13.29
C ARG A 55 -4.42 -21.37 11.85
N ARG A 56 -5.65 -21.22 11.32
CA ARG A 56 -5.93 -21.46 9.88
C ARG A 56 -5.23 -20.45 8.97
N ILE A 57 -5.14 -19.19 9.38
CA ILE A 57 -4.39 -18.16 8.66
C ILE A 57 -2.89 -18.46 8.71
N ALA A 58 -2.34 -18.79 9.88
CA ALA A 58 -0.93 -19.13 10.08
C ALA A 58 -0.51 -20.40 9.31
N VAL A 59 -1.35 -21.44 9.31
CA VAL A 59 -1.06 -22.69 8.57
C VAL A 59 -1.13 -22.48 7.05
N LYS A 60 -2.01 -21.60 6.56
CA LYS A 60 -2.07 -21.28 5.11
C LYS A 60 -1.04 -20.27 4.65
N THR A 61 -0.42 -19.52 5.57
CA THR A 61 0.48 -18.42 5.21
C THR A 61 1.92 -18.81 5.47
N CYS A 62 2.65 -19.08 4.39
CA CYS A 62 4.12 -19.17 4.41
C CYS A 62 4.70 -18.02 5.27
N PRO A 63 5.64 -18.28 6.21
CA PRO A 63 6.16 -17.27 7.13
C PRO A 63 6.66 -16.03 6.40
N LEU A 64 6.45 -14.86 7.01
CA LEU A 64 6.80 -13.58 6.39
C LEU A 64 8.26 -13.50 5.93
N TYR A 65 9.19 -13.96 6.77
CA TYR A 65 10.62 -13.97 6.45
C TYR A 65 10.93 -14.81 5.20
N LEU A 66 10.22 -15.94 5.03
CA LEU A 66 10.41 -16.82 3.89
C LEU A 66 9.86 -16.17 2.61
N ARG A 67 8.72 -15.47 2.68
CA ARG A 67 8.20 -14.69 1.54
C ARG A 67 9.17 -13.58 1.11
N VAL A 68 9.72 -12.85 2.07
CA VAL A 68 10.71 -11.79 1.80
C VAL A 68 11.96 -12.38 1.19
N LEU A 69 12.48 -13.49 1.75
CA LEU A 69 13.67 -14.17 1.22
C LEU A 69 13.44 -14.69 -0.21
N ILE A 70 12.26 -15.27 -0.48
CA ILE A 70 11.86 -15.71 -1.82
C ILE A 70 11.81 -14.52 -2.78
N GLY A 71 11.19 -13.42 -2.37
CA GLY A 71 11.11 -12.20 -3.16
C GLY A 71 12.49 -11.63 -3.50
N VAL A 72 13.33 -11.41 -2.49
CA VAL A 72 14.69 -10.87 -2.67
C VAL A 72 15.55 -11.80 -3.51
N GLY A 73 15.55 -13.11 -3.20
CA GLY A 73 16.29 -14.10 -3.98
C GLY A 73 15.84 -14.14 -5.44
N ALA A 74 14.53 -14.04 -5.69
CA ALA A 74 13.99 -13.99 -7.03
C ALA A 74 14.40 -12.73 -7.79
N THR A 75 14.43 -11.57 -7.13
CA THR A 75 14.89 -10.31 -7.72
C THR A 75 16.38 -10.36 -8.05
N VAL A 76 17.23 -10.88 -7.16
CA VAL A 76 18.68 -11.01 -7.38
C VAL A 76 18.97 -11.97 -8.54
N VAL A 77 18.38 -13.16 -8.50
CA VAL A 77 18.51 -14.17 -9.58
C VAL A 77 17.86 -13.66 -10.88
N GLY A 78 16.82 -12.85 -10.77
CA GLY A 78 16.23 -11.99 -11.80
C GLY A 78 17.27 -11.15 -12.52
N ALA A 79 17.81 -10.20 -11.78
CA ALA A 79 18.77 -9.21 -12.25
C ALA A 79 20.03 -9.85 -12.84
N LEU A 80 20.58 -10.89 -12.21
CA LEU A 80 21.78 -11.58 -12.69
C LEU A 80 21.57 -12.24 -14.06
N LEU A 81 20.43 -12.91 -14.28
CA LEU A 81 20.15 -13.50 -15.59
C LEU A 81 19.89 -12.44 -16.66
N ILE A 82 19.18 -11.36 -16.32
CA ILE A 82 18.96 -10.24 -17.25
C ILE A 82 20.29 -9.60 -17.63
N GLY A 83 21.19 -9.39 -16.66
CA GLY A 83 22.53 -8.88 -16.91
C GLY A 83 23.37 -9.81 -17.79
N MET A 84 23.28 -11.13 -17.59
CA MET A 84 23.93 -12.13 -18.43
C MET A 84 23.41 -12.09 -19.88
N TRP A 85 22.09 -12.00 -20.07
CA TRP A 85 21.49 -11.90 -21.41
C TRP A 85 21.80 -10.58 -22.11
N SER A 86 21.82 -9.47 -21.36
CA SER A 86 22.27 -8.18 -21.85
C SER A 86 23.70 -8.25 -22.38
N ARG A 87 24.62 -8.84 -21.60
CA ARG A 87 26.02 -9.03 -22.00
C ARG A 87 26.20 -9.91 -23.23
N ASN A 88 25.35 -10.92 -23.41
CA ASN A 88 25.39 -11.81 -24.57
C ASN A 88 24.71 -11.22 -25.82
N GLY A 89 24.22 -9.98 -25.76
CA GLY A 89 23.55 -9.34 -26.88
C GLY A 89 22.17 -9.92 -27.21
N MET A 90 21.64 -10.85 -26.41
CA MET A 90 20.32 -11.45 -26.68
C MET A 90 19.19 -10.43 -26.62
N LEU A 91 19.36 -9.37 -25.81
CA LEU A 91 18.37 -8.28 -25.70
C LEU A 91 18.30 -7.39 -26.94
N SER A 92 19.24 -7.50 -27.88
CA SER A 92 19.24 -6.72 -29.12
C SER A 92 18.18 -7.16 -30.13
N HIS A 93 17.62 -8.36 -29.98
CA HIS A 93 16.63 -8.92 -30.88
C HIS A 93 15.25 -8.99 -30.19
N PRO A 94 14.35 -8.03 -30.45
CA PRO A 94 13.12 -7.88 -29.67
C PRO A 94 12.13 -9.03 -29.84
N PHE A 95 12.03 -9.59 -31.06
CA PHE A 95 11.15 -10.75 -31.34
C PHE A 95 11.58 -12.02 -30.58
N PRO A 96 12.84 -12.49 -30.65
CA PRO A 96 13.31 -13.59 -29.81
C PRO A 96 13.10 -13.37 -28.32
N VAL A 97 13.32 -12.15 -27.82
CA VAL A 97 13.12 -11.80 -26.41
C VAL A 97 11.66 -11.97 -26.00
N LEU A 98 10.73 -11.53 -26.84
CA LEU A 98 9.29 -11.65 -26.59
C LEU A 98 8.82 -13.12 -26.60
N ILE A 99 9.30 -13.92 -27.57
CA ILE A 99 8.99 -15.35 -27.65
C ILE A 99 9.54 -16.07 -26.41
N LEU A 100 10.80 -15.82 -26.05
CA LEU A 100 11.44 -16.42 -24.88
C LEU A 100 10.70 -16.04 -23.58
N GLY A 101 10.35 -14.76 -23.43
CA GLY A 101 9.55 -14.28 -22.31
C GLY A 101 8.19 -14.98 -22.20
N SER A 102 7.51 -15.19 -23.34
CA SER A 102 6.24 -15.92 -23.40
C SER A 102 6.39 -17.38 -22.97
N ILE A 103 7.42 -18.07 -23.46
CA ILE A 103 7.70 -19.48 -23.13
C ILE A 103 8.00 -19.61 -21.63
N ILE A 104 8.86 -18.74 -21.09
CA ILE A 104 9.21 -18.74 -19.66
C ILE A 104 7.98 -18.47 -18.80
N LEU A 105 7.14 -17.49 -19.18
CA LEU A 105 5.91 -17.18 -18.45
C LEU A 105 4.94 -18.36 -18.47
N ALA A 106 4.71 -18.99 -19.63
CA ALA A 106 3.84 -20.15 -19.75
C ALA A 106 4.34 -21.34 -18.91
N ALA A 107 5.64 -21.63 -18.97
CA ALA A 107 6.27 -22.66 -18.16
C ALA A 107 6.13 -22.37 -16.65
N ALA A 108 6.32 -21.11 -16.25
CA ALA A 108 6.15 -20.68 -14.88
C ALA A 108 4.71 -20.87 -14.38
N LEU A 109 3.71 -20.41 -15.15
CA LEU A 109 2.29 -20.61 -14.83
C LEU A 109 1.93 -22.11 -14.74
N TYR A 110 2.47 -22.93 -15.63
CA TYR A 110 2.30 -24.39 -15.58
C TYR A 110 2.89 -24.99 -14.30
N LEU A 111 4.12 -24.61 -13.94
CA LEU A 111 4.76 -25.04 -12.70
C LEU A 111 3.93 -24.67 -11.47
N TYR A 112 3.33 -23.48 -11.45
CA TYR A 112 2.47 -23.05 -10.34
C TYR A 112 1.20 -23.87 -10.24
N ARG A 113 0.54 -24.16 -11.35
CA ARG A 113 -0.61 -25.08 -11.33
C ARG A 113 -0.21 -26.42 -10.72
N LYS A 114 0.94 -26.96 -11.14
CA LYS A 114 1.47 -28.21 -10.58
C LYS A 114 1.85 -28.09 -9.10
N THR A 115 2.28 -26.92 -8.62
CA THR A 115 2.55 -26.74 -7.18
C THR A 115 1.30 -26.83 -6.31
N GLN A 116 0.12 -26.57 -6.85
CA GLN A 116 -1.14 -26.70 -6.10
C GLN A 116 -1.46 -28.16 -5.76
N ASP A 117 -0.91 -29.11 -6.52
CA ASP A 117 -1.06 -30.55 -6.29
C ASP A 117 -0.03 -31.13 -5.31
N LEU A 118 1.00 -30.35 -4.94
CA LEU A 118 2.08 -30.78 -4.04
C LEU A 118 1.75 -30.50 -2.57
N GLU A 119 2.27 -31.34 -1.66
CA GLU A 119 2.17 -31.11 -0.22
C GLU A 119 2.93 -29.84 0.21
N GLN A 120 2.24 -28.95 0.94
CA GLN A 120 2.76 -27.63 1.31
C GLN A 120 4.00 -27.65 2.22
N SER A 121 4.22 -28.74 2.96
CA SER A 121 5.38 -28.93 3.84
C SER A 121 6.62 -29.44 3.10
N GLY A 122 6.49 -29.86 1.84
CA GLY A 122 7.59 -30.46 1.10
C GLY A 122 8.62 -29.44 0.60
N LEU A 123 9.90 -29.83 0.60
CA LEU A 123 10.97 -29.08 -0.07
C LEU A 123 10.65 -28.86 -1.56
N SER A 124 10.03 -29.84 -2.21
CA SER A 124 9.61 -29.78 -3.62
C SER A 124 8.59 -28.66 -3.87
N TYR A 125 7.63 -28.47 -2.95
CA TYR A 125 6.67 -27.37 -3.02
C TYR A 125 7.39 -26.01 -2.96
N ALA A 126 8.28 -25.82 -1.99
CA ALA A 126 9.02 -24.57 -1.83
C ALA A 126 9.90 -24.23 -3.04
N ILE A 127 10.67 -25.20 -3.55
CA ILE A 127 11.54 -25.01 -4.72
C ILE A 127 10.71 -24.70 -5.97
N THR A 128 9.64 -25.46 -6.21
CA THR A 128 8.82 -25.28 -7.41
C THR A 128 8.07 -23.95 -7.37
N GLN A 129 7.60 -23.52 -6.19
CA GLN A 129 6.97 -22.22 -6.01
C GLN A 129 7.95 -21.07 -6.24
N GLN A 130 9.19 -21.18 -5.73
CA GLN A 130 10.25 -20.21 -5.98
C GLN A 130 10.60 -20.12 -7.47
N LEU A 131 10.83 -21.26 -8.12
CA LEU A 131 11.16 -21.31 -9.55
C LEU A 131 10.05 -20.70 -10.41
N SER A 132 8.81 -21.01 -10.06
CA SER A 132 7.65 -20.47 -10.74
C SER A 132 7.51 -18.95 -10.52
N PHE A 133 7.71 -18.44 -9.30
CA PHE A 133 7.71 -17.01 -9.03
C PHE A 133 8.82 -16.26 -9.80
N VAL A 134 10.04 -16.80 -9.81
CA VAL A 134 11.18 -16.27 -10.60
C VAL A 134 10.85 -16.28 -12.09
N GLY A 135 10.25 -17.35 -12.57
CA GLY A 135 9.83 -17.49 -13.97
C GLY A 135 8.78 -16.46 -14.37
N VAL A 136 7.75 -16.23 -13.54
CA VAL A 136 6.75 -15.19 -13.81
C VAL A 136 7.39 -13.80 -13.84
N PHE A 137 8.20 -13.47 -12.84
CA PHE A 137 8.89 -12.18 -12.78
C PHE A 137 9.76 -11.93 -14.02
N LYS A 138 10.61 -12.90 -14.38
CA LYS A 138 11.49 -12.82 -15.56
C LYS A 138 10.71 -12.78 -16.87
N GLY A 139 9.70 -13.65 -17.00
CA GLY A 139 8.85 -13.72 -18.18
C GLY A 139 8.19 -12.38 -18.47
N LYS A 140 7.58 -11.76 -17.46
CA LYS A 140 6.99 -10.41 -17.59
C LYS A 140 8.02 -9.36 -17.98
N LEU A 141 9.19 -9.35 -17.34
CA LEU A 141 10.22 -8.35 -17.62
C LEU A 141 10.75 -8.49 -19.06
N LEU A 142 11.02 -9.71 -19.52
CA LEU A 142 11.40 -9.95 -20.92
C LEU A 142 10.32 -9.55 -21.90
N LEU A 143 9.06 -9.85 -21.57
CA LEU A 143 7.93 -9.46 -22.41
C LEU A 143 7.80 -7.95 -22.54
N VAL A 144 8.02 -7.20 -21.45
CA VAL A 144 8.02 -5.72 -21.49
C VAL A 144 9.20 -5.19 -22.30
N ILE A 145 10.43 -5.71 -22.10
CA ILE A 145 11.61 -5.32 -22.89
C ILE A 145 11.39 -5.63 -24.39
N GLY A 146 10.92 -6.84 -24.70
CA GLY A 146 10.66 -7.26 -26.07
C GLY A 146 9.57 -6.43 -26.73
N ALA A 147 8.47 -6.14 -26.02
CA ALA A 147 7.39 -5.30 -26.52
C ALA A 147 7.86 -3.88 -26.82
N ASN A 148 8.70 -3.30 -25.95
CA ASN A 148 9.28 -1.97 -26.17
C ASN A 148 10.11 -1.92 -27.46
N GLY A 149 10.87 -2.99 -27.77
CA GLY A 149 11.66 -3.05 -29.00
C GLY A 149 10.87 -3.40 -30.28
N VAL A 150 9.62 -3.87 -30.17
CA VAL A 150 8.75 -4.15 -31.34
C VAL A 150 7.90 -2.94 -31.71
N LEU A 151 7.45 -2.17 -30.71
CA LEU A 151 6.58 -1.01 -30.93
C LEU A 151 7.40 0.15 -31.55
N PRO A 152 6.82 0.91 -32.49
CA PRO A 152 7.53 1.97 -33.20
C PRO A 152 7.98 3.09 -32.24
N TYR A 153 9.21 3.55 -32.45
CA TYR A 153 10.03 4.45 -31.62
C TYR A 153 9.42 5.79 -31.15
N HIS A 154 8.22 6.17 -31.58
CA HIS A 154 7.69 7.50 -31.24
C HIS A 154 7.12 7.61 -29.83
N TYR A 155 6.80 6.50 -29.14
CA TYR A 155 6.28 6.52 -27.77
C TYR A 155 6.76 5.32 -26.95
N GLU A 156 8.05 5.33 -26.58
CA GLU A 156 8.67 4.23 -25.81
C GLU A 156 7.99 4.02 -24.44
N GLU A 157 7.68 5.10 -23.69
CA GLU A 157 7.06 4.95 -22.37
C GLU A 157 5.61 4.44 -22.46
N LEU A 158 4.86 4.88 -23.48
CA LEU A 158 3.52 4.37 -23.74
C LEU A 158 3.56 2.88 -24.11
N ALA A 159 4.54 2.46 -24.90
CA ALA A 159 4.75 1.06 -25.25
C ALA A 159 5.00 0.20 -24.00
N VAL A 160 5.87 0.67 -23.10
CA VAL A 160 6.16 0.01 -21.81
C VAL A 160 4.90 -0.04 -20.92
N PHE A 161 4.13 1.05 -20.84
CA PHE A 161 2.87 1.08 -20.10
C PHE A 161 1.84 0.09 -20.66
N LEU A 162 1.62 0.07 -21.97
CA LEU A 162 0.66 -0.83 -22.60
C LEU A 162 1.08 -2.30 -22.43
N ALA A 163 2.37 -2.59 -22.56
CA ALA A 163 2.92 -3.92 -22.30
C ALA A 163 2.69 -4.35 -20.85
N THR A 164 3.09 -3.53 -19.87
CA THR A 164 2.91 -3.84 -18.45
C THR A 164 1.43 -3.99 -18.09
N LEU A 165 0.55 -3.15 -18.65
CA LEU A 165 -0.91 -3.25 -18.47
C LEU A 165 -1.45 -4.57 -19.02
N ALA A 166 -1.12 -4.92 -20.26
CA ALA A 166 -1.60 -6.15 -20.90
C ALA A 166 -1.16 -7.39 -20.11
N PHE A 167 0.11 -7.48 -19.73
CA PHE A 167 0.63 -8.63 -18.98
C PHE A 167 0.15 -8.65 -17.54
N THR A 168 -0.04 -7.50 -16.90
CA THR A 168 -0.64 -7.44 -15.56
C THR A 168 -2.08 -7.93 -15.62
N LEU A 169 -2.91 -7.45 -16.55
CA LEU A 169 -4.30 -7.91 -16.71
C LEU A 169 -4.38 -9.43 -16.98
N ALA A 170 -3.51 -9.96 -17.85
CA ALA A 170 -3.48 -11.39 -18.15
C ALA A 170 -3.08 -12.23 -16.93
N THR A 171 -2.04 -11.82 -16.21
CA THR A 171 -1.51 -12.60 -15.08
C THR A 171 -2.30 -12.41 -13.80
N TYR A 172 -2.99 -11.28 -13.61
CA TYR A 172 -3.76 -10.99 -12.40
C TYR A 172 -4.78 -12.08 -12.06
N TRP A 173 -5.44 -12.62 -13.09
CA TRP A 173 -6.46 -13.66 -12.97
C TRP A 173 -5.88 -15.08 -12.88
N LEU A 174 -4.76 -15.32 -13.55
CA LEU A 174 -4.13 -16.64 -13.63
C LEU A 174 -3.22 -16.95 -12.42
N TRP A 175 -2.72 -15.91 -11.75
CA TRP A 175 -1.70 -16.00 -10.72
C TRP A 175 -2.17 -15.38 -9.40
N ASP A 176 -2.49 -16.22 -8.41
CA ASP A 176 -3.06 -15.79 -7.12
C ASP A 176 -1.99 -15.60 -6.04
N VAL A 177 -0.90 -14.89 -6.37
CA VAL A 177 0.15 -14.53 -5.41
C VAL A 177 0.10 -13.04 -5.15
N TYR A 178 -0.16 -12.67 -3.89
CA TYR A 178 -0.31 -11.28 -3.43
C TYR A 178 0.87 -10.39 -3.83
N VAL A 179 2.11 -10.85 -3.62
CA VAL A 179 3.33 -10.08 -3.89
C VAL A 179 3.47 -9.76 -5.38
N ASP A 180 3.20 -10.73 -6.26
CA ASP A 180 3.27 -10.49 -7.72
C ASP A 180 2.18 -9.51 -8.18
N ARG A 181 0.96 -9.62 -7.65
CA ARG A 181 -0.12 -8.66 -7.94
C ARG A 181 0.25 -7.26 -7.50
N PHE A 182 0.80 -7.10 -6.29
CA PHE A 182 1.27 -5.81 -5.80
C PHE A 182 2.37 -5.24 -6.70
N VAL A 183 3.43 -6.00 -6.99
CA VAL A 183 4.56 -5.52 -7.80
C VAL A 183 4.12 -5.19 -9.23
N SER A 184 3.27 -6.02 -9.84
CA SER A 184 2.78 -5.82 -11.21
C SER A 184 1.86 -4.61 -11.31
N SER A 185 0.93 -4.45 -10.36
CA SER A 185 0.09 -3.25 -10.27
C SER A 185 0.93 -2.01 -10.00
N PHE A 186 1.95 -2.10 -9.13
CA PHE A 186 2.84 -0.97 -8.85
C PHE A 186 3.58 -0.54 -10.10
N ALA A 187 4.21 -1.48 -10.82
CA ALA A 187 4.94 -1.20 -12.06
C ALA A 187 4.04 -0.65 -13.17
N THR A 188 2.83 -1.20 -13.31
CA THR A 188 1.85 -0.73 -14.32
C THR A 188 1.39 0.69 -14.03
N ILE A 189 1.10 1.01 -12.76
CA ILE A 189 0.72 2.38 -12.37
C ILE A 189 1.92 3.31 -12.55
N ALA A 190 3.13 2.91 -12.14
CA ALA A 190 4.34 3.72 -12.27
C ALA A 190 4.66 4.06 -13.73
N THR A 191 4.66 3.07 -14.61
CA THR A 191 4.88 3.27 -16.05
C THR A 191 3.75 4.07 -16.69
N GLY A 192 2.50 3.89 -16.24
CA GLY A 192 1.38 4.73 -16.66
C GLY A 192 1.52 6.18 -16.25
N ILE A 193 2.06 6.46 -15.07
CA ILE A 193 2.36 7.83 -14.61
C ILE A 193 3.42 8.47 -15.52
N ILE A 194 4.50 7.74 -15.84
CA ILE A 194 5.58 8.22 -16.71
C ILE A 194 5.05 8.47 -18.13
N ALA A 195 4.30 7.51 -18.70
CA ALA A 195 3.70 7.66 -20.03
C ALA A 195 2.71 8.84 -20.09
N CYS A 196 1.91 9.04 -19.03
CA CYS A 196 1.02 10.20 -18.92
C CYS A 196 1.81 11.52 -18.84
N GLU A 197 2.94 11.55 -18.14
CA GLU A 197 3.80 12.74 -18.07
C GLU A 197 4.37 13.11 -19.43
N GLU A 198 4.91 12.13 -20.17
CA GLU A 198 5.42 12.34 -21.52
C GLU A 198 4.33 12.85 -22.46
N LEU A 199 3.16 12.19 -22.48
CA LEU A 199 2.04 12.58 -23.34
C LEU A 199 1.53 13.99 -23.03
N MET A 200 1.42 14.35 -21.74
CA MET A 200 0.98 15.68 -21.31
C MET A 200 2.03 16.76 -21.61
N ARG A 201 3.31 16.41 -21.48
CA ARG A 201 4.43 17.29 -21.83
C ARG A 201 4.42 17.61 -23.33
N ASP A 202 4.24 16.61 -24.18
CA ASP A 202 4.24 16.79 -25.63
C ASP A 202 2.98 17.52 -26.13
N ALA A 203 1.81 17.19 -25.59
CA ALA A 203 0.54 17.77 -26.05
C ALA A 203 0.32 19.21 -25.57
N TYR A 204 0.74 19.55 -24.33
CA TYR A 204 0.37 20.80 -23.68
C TYR A 204 1.55 21.61 -23.13
N GLY A 205 2.75 21.04 -23.08
CA GLY A 205 3.91 21.69 -22.43
C GLY A 205 3.78 21.80 -20.91
N VAL A 206 2.82 21.09 -20.28
CA VAL A 206 2.52 21.18 -18.84
C VAL A 206 2.39 19.77 -18.23
N GLY A 207 3.49 19.01 -18.18
CA GLY A 207 3.46 17.61 -17.77
C GLY A 207 3.46 17.38 -16.25
N THR A 208 4.51 17.82 -15.57
CA THR A 208 4.88 17.23 -14.27
C THR A 208 3.91 17.56 -13.12
N TYR A 209 3.41 18.79 -13.03
CA TYR A 209 2.55 19.20 -11.90
C TYR A 209 1.14 18.61 -11.97
N TRP A 210 0.53 18.58 -13.16
CA TRP A 210 -0.81 18.03 -13.32
C TRP A 210 -0.85 16.52 -13.14
N VAL A 211 0.19 15.81 -13.60
CA VAL A 211 0.36 14.38 -13.33
C VAL A 211 0.48 14.14 -11.82
N ALA A 212 1.24 14.95 -11.09
CA ALA A 212 1.31 14.84 -9.64
C ALA A 212 -0.06 15.00 -8.97
N ALA A 213 -0.87 16.01 -9.35
CA ALA A 213 -2.22 16.17 -8.84
C ALA A 213 -3.12 14.96 -9.16
N PHE A 214 -3.09 14.48 -10.40
CA PHE A 214 -3.84 13.30 -10.82
C PHE A 214 -3.47 12.07 -9.98
N VAL A 215 -2.18 11.84 -9.74
CA VAL A 215 -1.70 10.74 -8.91
C VAL A 215 -2.20 10.89 -7.47
N HIS A 216 -2.13 12.07 -6.86
CA HIS A 216 -2.62 12.26 -5.49
C HIS A 216 -4.15 12.11 -5.37
N LEU A 217 -4.90 12.40 -6.44
CA LEU A 217 -6.35 12.10 -6.49
C LEU A 217 -6.65 10.60 -6.46
N LEU A 218 -5.71 9.74 -6.89
CA LEU A 218 -5.85 8.28 -6.74
C LEU A 218 -5.74 7.83 -5.27
N LEU A 219 -5.13 8.63 -4.38
CA LEU A 219 -4.92 8.26 -2.99
C LEU A 219 -6.22 8.00 -2.21
N PRO A 220 -7.20 8.92 -2.16
CA PRO A 220 -8.47 8.67 -1.47
C PRO A 220 -9.23 7.51 -2.11
N LEU A 221 -9.16 7.35 -3.44
CA LEU A 221 -9.79 6.22 -4.14
C LEU A 221 -9.15 4.89 -3.75
N ALA A 222 -7.81 4.84 -3.65
CA ALA A 222 -7.07 3.65 -3.23
C ALA A 222 -7.38 3.29 -1.77
N VAL A 223 -7.40 4.28 -0.88
CA VAL A 223 -7.80 4.09 0.53
C VAL A 223 -9.23 3.58 0.63
N TRP A 224 -10.16 4.17 -0.11
CA TRP A 224 -11.53 3.69 -0.19
C TRP A 224 -11.61 2.24 -0.68
N ALA A 225 -10.92 1.92 -1.77
CA ALA A 225 -10.94 0.59 -2.37
C ALA A 225 -10.35 -0.46 -1.43
N PHE A 226 -9.38 -0.09 -0.60
CA PHE A 226 -8.78 -0.98 0.38
C PHE A 226 -9.65 -1.19 1.63
N LEU A 227 -10.32 -0.14 2.11
CA LEU A 227 -11.14 -0.21 3.34
C LEU A 227 -12.59 -0.62 3.10
N SER A 228 -13.09 -0.47 1.88
CA SER A 228 -14.48 -0.77 1.55
C SER A 228 -14.75 -2.27 1.60
N PRO A 229 -15.70 -2.75 2.44
CA PRO A 229 -16.06 -4.17 2.49
C PRO A 229 -16.74 -4.65 1.20
N ARG A 230 -17.13 -3.73 0.32
CA ARG A 230 -17.74 -4.05 -0.99
C ARG A 230 -16.70 -4.45 -2.03
N VAL A 231 -15.44 -4.05 -1.86
CA VAL A 231 -14.37 -4.39 -2.79
C VAL A 231 -13.79 -5.74 -2.40
N ASN A 232 -13.66 -6.63 -3.37
CA ASN A 232 -13.10 -7.95 -3.13
C ASN A 232 -11.64 -7.84 -2.67
N GLN A 233 -11.26 -8.59 -1.61
CA GLN A 233 -9.90 -8.63 -1.07
C GLN A 233 -8.83 -8.94 -2.11
N LYS A 234 -9.20 -9.60 -3.22
CA LYS A 234 -8.32 -9.83 -4.38
C LYS A 234 -7.72 -8.52 -4.93
N TYR A 235 -8.40 -7.39 -4.80
CA TYR A 235 -7.98 -6.06 -5.29
C TYR A 235 -7.16 -5.24 -4.29
N HIS A 236 -7.01 -5.69 -3.04
CA HIS A 236 -6.19 -4.99 -2.05
C HIS A 236 -4.73 -4.74 -2.48
N PRO A 237 -4.02 -5.68 -3.16
CA PRO A 237 -2.66 -5.41 -3.64
C PRO A 237 -2.60 -4.22 -4.60
N MET A 238 -3.63 -4.04 -5.44
CA MET A 238 -3.69 -2.93 -6.40
C MET A 238 -3.92 -1.60 -5.68
N ALA A 239 -4.79 -1.58 -4.67
CA ALA A 239 -5.03 -0.39 -3.86
C ALA A 239 -3.75 0.04 -3.11
N ILE A 240 -3.03 -0.91 -2.49
CA ILE A 240 -1.75 -0.62 -1.83
C ILE A 240 -0.68 -0.18 -2.84
N ALA A 241 -0.64 -0.79 -4.02
CA ALA A 241 0.25 -0.36 -5.09
C ALA A 241 -0.01 1.09 -5.53
N ALA A 242 -1.27 1.53 -5.58
CA ALA A 242 -1.62 2.92 -5.85
C ALA A 242 -1.13 3.86 -4.73
N VAL A 243 -1.36 3.52 -3.46
CA VAL A 243 -0.84 4.30 -2.31
C VAL A 243 0.70 4.42 -2.37
N CYS A 244 1.40 3.33 -2.66
CA CYS A 244 2.85 3.33 -2.81
C CYS A 244 3.33 4.17 -4.01
N ASN A 245 2.60 4.19 -5.12
CA ASN A 245 2.91 5.05 -6.27
C ASN A 245 2.76 6.54 -5.93
N VAL A 246 1.74 6.91 -5.15
CA VAL A 246 1.60 8.29 -4.64
C VAL A 246 2.82 8.64 -3.79
N GLY A 247 3.23 7.75 -2.88
CA GLY A 247 4.45 7.94 -2.08
C GLY A 247 5.71 8.11 -2.94
N TRP A 248 5.89 7.26 -3.95
CA TRP A 248 7.00 7.36 -4.90
C TRP A 248 7.03 8.73 -5.60
N VAL A 249 5.89 9.20 -6.12
CA VAL A 249 5.78 10.54 -6.74
C VAL A 249 6.06 11.65 -5.74
N SER A 250 5.61 11.52 -4.48
CA SER A 250 5.92 12.50 -3.44
C SER A 250 7.42 12.57 -3.13
N ILE A 251 8.13 11.43 -3.10
CA ILE A 251 9.59 11.40 -2.94
C ILE A 251 10.29 12.06 -4.13
N LEU A 252 9.90 11.72 -5.37
CA LEU A 252 10.48 12.35 -6.55
C LEU A 252 10.29 13.87 -6.55
N GLY A 253 9.10 14.34 -6.15
CA GLY A 253 8.83 15.77 -5.99
C GLY A 253 9.69 16.44 -4.91
N MET A 254 10.15 15.70 -3.88
CA MET A 254 11.06 16.22 -2.88
C MET A 254 12.49 16.37 -3.41
N PHE A 255 12.94 15.43 -4.25
CA PHE A 255 14.21 15.56 -4.93
C PHE A 255 14.24 16.77 -5.88
N SER A 256 13.11 17.07 -6.54
CA SER A 256 13.05 18.20 -7.48
C SER A 256 12.92 19.57 -6.79
N ASN A 257 12.08 19.69 -5.74
CA ASN A 257 11.66 20.98 -5.20
C ASN A 257 11.96 21.17 -3.70
N ALA A 258 12.82 20.34 -3.13
CA ALA A 258 13.17 20.26 -1.70
C ALA A 258 12.05 19.86 -0.74
N ILE A 259 10.89 20.50 -0.84
CA ILE A 259 9.79 20.38 0.13
C ILE A 259 8.70 19.41 -0.37
N GLY A 260 8.84 18.88 -1.60
CA GLY A 260 7.87 17.96 -2.18
C GLY A 260 6.75 18.66 -2.96
N PRO A 261 5.72 17.92 -3.39
CA PRO A 261 4.61 18.47 -4.17
C PRO A 261 3.66 19.36 -3.34
N THR A 262 3.77 19.35 -2.01
CA THR A 262 2.93 20.12 -1.10
C THR A 262 3.79 21.12 -0.35
N ASN A 263 3.77 22.38 -0.76
CA ASN A 263 4.53 23.41 -0.06
C ASN A 263 3.57 24.50 0.41
N TRP A 264 3.25 24.47 1.70
CA TRP A 264 2.39 25.46 2.35
C TRP A 264 3.02 26.85 2.36
N LEU A 265 4.35 26.95 2.52
CA LEU A 265 5.05 28.24 2.42
C LEU A 265 4.91 28.84 1.02
N THR A 266 4.93 28.03 -0.04
CA THR A 266 4.57 28.53 -1.38
C THR A 266 3.11 28.95 -1.45
N CYS A 267 2.16 28.21 -0.86
CA CYS A 267 0.76 28.64 -0.82
C CYS A 267 0.56 29.98 -0.08
N PHE A 268 1.40 30.31 0.92
CA PHE A 268 1.39 31.65 1.54
C PHE A 268 2.09 32.70 0.68
N ARG A 269 3.19 32.35 0.03
CA ARG A 269 3.88 33.23 -0.94
C ARG A 269 3.02 33.53 -2.17
N TRP A 270 2.00 32.72 -2.46
CA TRP A 270 1.01 32.97 -3.50
C TRP A 270 0.49 34.42 -3.50
N ALA A 271 0.20 34.98 -2.33
CA ALA A 271 -0.27 36.37 -2.22
C ALA A 271 0.80 37.40 -2.65
N ALA A 272 2.09 37.09 -2.47
CA ALA A 272 3.22 37.94 -2.86
C ALA A 272 3.71 37.66 -4.30
N ASP A 273 3.56 36.43 -4.79
CA ASP A 273 4.01 36.00 -6.12
C ASP A 273 2.97 36.30 -7.22
N ILE A 274 1.67 36.35 -6.90
CA ILE A 274 0.63 36.86 -7.84
C ILE A 274 0.98 38.27 -8.31
N THR A 275 1.55 39.10 -7.42
CA THR A 275 1.98 40.45 -7.75
C THR A 275 3.24 40.52 -8.62
N THR A 276 4.07 39.46 -8.67
CA THR A 276 5.33 39.43 -9.44
C THR A 276 5.24 38.63 -10.73
N GLY A 277 4.16 37.86 -10.95
CA GLY A 277 3.89 37.13 -12.19
C GLY A 277 4.83 35.96 -12.48
N PHE A 278 5.66 35.56 -11.52
CA PHE A 278 6.80 34.66 -11.77
C PHE A 278 6.46 33.17 -11.67
N VAL A 279 5.33 32.80 -11.06
CA VAL A 279 4.93 31.39 -10.85
C VAL A 279 3.53 31.14 -11.42
N PRO A 280 3.35 30.12 -12.28
CA PRO A 280 2.04 29.81 -12.85
C PRO A 280 1.07 29.35 -11.74
N VAL A 281 -0.13 29.94 -11.72
CA VAL A 281 -1.20 29.68 -10.73
C VAL A 281 -1.49 28.18 -10.53
N GLY A 282 -1.32 27.38 -11.59
CA GLY A 282 -1.50 25.93 -11.54
C GLY A 282 -0.64 25.21 -10.50
N PHE A 283 0.57 25.71 -10.20
CA PHE A 283 1.45 25.09 -9.20
C PHE A 283 0.84 25.09 -7.79
N TYR A 284 0.25 26.22 -7.38
CA TYR A 284 -0.37 26.34 -6.06
C TYR A 284 -1.63 25.49 -5.93
N VAL A 285 -2.43 25.42 -7.00
CA VAL A 285 -3.64 24.58 -7.04
C VAL A 285 -3.27 23.10 -6.90
N VAL A 286 -2.26 22.64 -7.64
CA VAL A 286 -1.74 21.27 -7.55
C VAL A 286 -1.26 20.97 -6.12
N SER A 287 -0.49 21.86 -5.52
CA SER A 287 0.01 21.70 -4.14
C SER A 287 -1.13 21.56 -3.12
N LEU A 288 -2.18 22.38 -3.24
CA LEU A 288 -3.36 22.27 -2.38
C LEU A 288 -4.09 20.93 -2.59
N ILE A 289 -4.30 20.50 -3.84
CA ILE A 289 -4.94 19.21 -4.14
C ILE A 289 -4.15 18.07 -3.48
N CYS A 290 -2.83 18.01 -3.70
CA CYS A 290 -1.97 16.98 -3.12
C CYS A 290 -2.04 16.96 -1.58
N MET A 291 -2.07 18.15 -0.95
CA MET A 291 -2.17 18.31 0.50
C MET A 291 -3.51 17.79 1.03
N PHE A 292 -4.63 18.24 0.44
CA PHE A 292 -5.97 17.82 0.87
C PHE A 292 -6.19 16.31 0.65
N CYS A 293 -5.73 15.75 -0.48
CA CYS A 293 -5.84 14.32 -0.72
C CYS A 293 -5.04 13.50 0.31
N SER A 294 -3.83 13.93 0.66
CA SER A 294 -2.97 13.20 1.60
C SER A 294 -3.48 13.26 3.03
N ILE A 295 -3.76 14.47 3.52
CA ILE A 295 -4.28 14.69 4.88
C ILE A 295 -5.69 14.08 5.01
N GLY A 296 -6.55 14.33 4.03
CA GLY A 296 -7.92 13.83 4.02
C GLY A 296 -7.97 12.31 4.04
N SER A 297 -7.09 11.65 3.27
CA SER A 297 -6.95 10.19 3.29
C SER A 297 -6.50 9.68 4.66
N LEU A 298 -5.50 10.30 5.28
CA LEU A 298 -5.03 9.90 6.63
C LEU A 298 -6.12 10.06 7.70
N ILE A 299 -6.78 11.23 7.74
CA ILE A 299 -7.89 11.47 8.66
C ILE A 299 -9.00 10.46 8.42
N TRP A 300 -9.33 10.17 7.16
CA TRP A 300 -10.35 9.18 6.83
C TRP A 300 -10.00 7.79 7.38
N VAL A 301 -8.76 7.30 7.20
CA VAL A 301 -8.35 6.00 7.76
C VAL A 301 -8.43 6.00 9.28
N ILE A 302 -8.01 7.08 9.95
CA ILE A 302 -8.09 7.18 11.42
C ILE A 302 -9.54 7.09 11.89
N LEU A 303 -10.45 7.87 11.27
CA LEU A 303 -11.87 7.87 11.62
C LEU A 303 -12.52 6.52 11.33
N TRP A 304 -12.17 5.89 10.20
CA TRP A 304 -12.68 4.58 9.81
C TRP A 304 -12.21 3.48 10.75
N GLY A 305 -10.91 3.46 11.09
CA GLY A 305 -10.29 2.46 11.97
C GLY A 305 -10.84 2.48 13.39
N TYR A 306 -11.37 3.62 13.85
CA TYR A 306 -12.02 3.73 15.17
C TYR A 306 -13.39 3.04 15.23
N GLY A 307 -14.12 2.92 14.11
CA GLY A 307 -15.30 2.07 13.97
C GLY A 307 -16.58 2.47 14.75
N ARG A 308 -16.61 3.60 15.47
CA ARG A 308 -17.76 4.05 16.29
C ARG A 308 -18.55 5.18 15.63
N GLU A 309 -19.84 5.32 15.96
CA GLU A 309 -20.77 6.33 15.39
C GLU A 309 -20.38 7.80 15.63
N ASN A 310 -19.44 8.09 16.54
CA ASN A 310 -18.96 9.44 16.82
C ASN A 310 -17.47 9.43 17.20
N PRO A 311 -16.55 9.27 16.23
CA PRO A 311 -15.12 9.13 16.49
C PRO A 311 -14.51 10.37 17.16
N LEU A 312 -15.03 11.56 16.86
CA LEU A 312 -14.51 12.85 17.37
C LEU A 312 -14.81 13.13 18.86
N LYS A 313 -15.67 12.31 19.49
CA LYS A 313 -15.88 12.38 20.96
C LYS A 313 -14.67 11.87 21.73
N ASN A 314 -13.87 10.99 21.12
CA ASN A 314 -12.66 10.48 21.75
C ASN A 314 -11.52 11.49 21.62
N ASN A 315 -10.93 11.87 22.75
CA ASN A 315 -9.80 12.80 22.82
C ASN A 315 -8.60 12.29 22.01
N TYR A 316 -8.32 10.98 22.02
CA TYR A 316 -7.23 10.37 21.25
C TYR A 316 -7.40 10.57 19.74
N VAL A 317 -8.62 10.40 19.22
CA VAL A 317 -8.92 10.57 17.79
C VAL A 317 -8.85 12.05 17.39
N ARG A 318 -9.40 12.94 18.22
CA ARG A 318 -9.33 14.39 17.97
C ARG A 318 -7.89 14.87 17.88
N VAL A 319 -7.07 14.41 18.81
CA VAL A 319 -5.64 14.69 18.85
C VAL A 319 -4.92 14.16 17.60
N ALA A 320 -5.18 12.91 17.19
CA ALA A 320 -4.60 12.33 15.98
C ALA A 320 -4.98 13.12 14.72
N VAL A 321 -6.22 13.60 14.63
CA VAL A 321 -6.68 14.47 13.54
C VAL A 321 -5.95 15.82 13.56
N VAL A 322 -5.80 16.46 14.71
CA VAL A 322 -5.06 17.73 14.85
C VAL A 322 -3.60 17.56 14.48
N VAL A 323 -2.94 16.49 14.94
CA VAL A 323 -1.55 16.18 14.57
C VAL A 323 -1.41 15.90 13.07
N SER A 324 -2.38 15.20 12.46
CA SER A 324 -2.38 14.93 11.02
C SER A 324 -2.53 16.22 10.20
N LEU A 325 -3.38 17.14 10.65
CA LEU A 325 -3.53 18.48 10.04
C LEU A 325 -2.23 19.29 10.16
N ALA A 326 -1.66 19.35 11.37
CA ALA A 326 -0.41 20.06 11.62
C ALA A 326 0.75 19.49 10.78
N LEU A 327 0.85 18.15 10.70
CA LEU A 327 1.88 17.49 9.90
C LEU A 327 1.70 17.79 8.41
N GLY A 328 0.48 17.72 7.91
CA GLY A 328 0.18 18.06 6.51
C GLY A 328 0.49 19.51 6.15
N MET A 329 0.30 20.44 7.10
CA MET A 329 0.70 21.84 6.93
C MET A 329 2.21 22.05 6.83
N THR A 330 3.04 21.12 7.32
CA THR A 330 4.50 21.23 7.17
C THR A 330 4.97 21.00 5.73
N GLY A 331 4.09 20.49 4.85
CA GLY A 331 4.41 20.21 3.46
C GLY A 331 5.15 18.90 3.24
N ILE A 332 5.40 18.11 4.28
CA ILE A 332 6.12 16.83 4.15
C ILE A 332 5.13 15.70 3.80
N THR A 333 4.52 15.76 2.62
CA THR A 333 3.48 14.79 2.18
C THR A 333 3.98 13.36 2.13
N SER A 334 5.25 13.12 1.80
CA SER A 334 5.85 11.80 1.86
C SER A 334 5.73 11.18 3.27
N CYS A 335 5.95 11.95 4.33
CA CYS A 335 5.82 11.48 5.71
C CYS A 335 4.35 11.22 6.08
N VAL A 336 3.42 12.05 5.60
CA VAL A 336 1.97 11.82 5.79
C VAL A 336 1.55 10.49 5.13
N ILE A 337 2.02 10.22 3.91
CA ILE A 337 1.77 8.95 3.21
C ILE A 337 2.43 7.78 3.95
N ALA A 338 3.63 7.96 4.51
CA ALA A 338 4.29 6.94 5.30
C ALA A 338 3.45 6.53 6.51
N ILE A 339 2.95 7.52 7.27
CA ILE A 339 2.08 7.29 8.42
C ILE A 339 0.76 6.66 7.96
N LEU A 340 0.18 7.11 6.86
CA LEU A 340 -1.01 6.51 6.26
C LEU A 340 -0.79 5.01 5.99
N VAL A 341 0.32 4.63 5.36
CA VAL A 341 0.65 3.22 5.10
C VAL A 341 0.81 2.43 6.41
N ILE A 342 1.46 3.00 7.43
CA ILE A 342 1.60 2.38 8.75
C ILE A 342 0.22 2.12 9.38
N VAL A 343 -0.66 3.14 9.38
CA VAL A 343 -2.01 3.06 9.96
C VAL A 343 -2.86 2.06 9.18
N ILE A 344 -2.82 2.07 7.85
CA ILE A 344 -3.51 1.08 7.01
C ILE A 344 -3.05 -0.34 7.36
N GLY A 345 -1.73 -0.57 7.43
CA GLY A 345 -1.18 -1.88 7.78
C GLY A 345 -1.60 -2.33 9.17
N TYR A 346 -1.62 -1.41 10.15
CA TYR A 346 -2.09 -1.70 11.50
C TYR A 346 -3.57 -2.06 11.54
N VAL A 347 -4.42 -1.25 10.91
CA VAL A 347 -5.88 -1.45 10.84
C VAL A 347 -6.25 -2.74 10.10
N ALA A 348 -5.51 -3.09 9.05
CA ALA A 348 -5.71 -4.33 8.31
C ALA A 348 -5.08 -5.56 8.96
N HIS A 349 -4.38 -5.39 10.09
CA HIS A 349 -3.52 -6.42 10.70
C HIS A 349 -2.49 -7.02 9.73
N ASP A 350 -2.06 -6.27 8.71
CA ASP A 350 -1.03 -6.66 7.75
C ASP A 350 0.34 -6.08 8.17
N ARG A 351 1.14 -6.93 8.80
CA ARG A 351 2.49 -6.59 9.26
C ARG A 351 3.41 -6.18 8.11
N LEU A 352 3.23 -6.75 6.91
CA LEU A 352 4.11 -6.43 5.77
C LEU A 352 3.89 -4.97 5.34
N ILE A 353 2.63 -4.55 5.19
CA ILE A 353 2.28 -3.18 4.84
C ILE A 353 2.79 -2.21 5.90
N SER A 354 2.58 -2.53 7.17
CA SER A 354 3.08 -1.69 8.28
C SER A 354 4.61 -1.55 8.27
N ILE A 355 5.34 -2.65 8.03
CA ILE A 355 6.81 -2.63 7.90
C ILE A 355 7.26 -1.77 6.72
N VAL A 356 6.58 -1.85 5.57
CA VAL A 356 6.88 -1.00 4.41
C VAL A 356 6.72 0.48 4.77
N GLY A 357 5.64 0.85 5.45
CA GLY A 357 5.45 2.21 5.94
C GLY A 357 6.53 2.65 6.94
N MET A 358 6.92 1.77 7.87
CA MET A 358 7.99 2.02 8.84
C MET A 358 9.36 2.19 8.19
N MET A 359 9.66 1.49 7.09
CA MET A 359 10.89 1.69 6.32
C MET A 359 10.84 2.94 5.44
N TYR A 360 9.66 3.27 4.92
CA TYR A 360 9.46 4.42 4.03
C TYR A 360 9.51 5.76 4.77
N LEU A 361 9.09 5.81 6.04
CA LEU A 361 9.17 7.00 6.89
C LEU A 361 10.60 7.56 7.07
N PRO A 362 11.60 6.77 7.52
CA PRO A 362 12.97 7.27 7.69
C PRO A 362 13.62 7.65 6.36
N ILE A 363 13.31 6.95 5.26
CA ILE A 363 13.76 7.34 3.91
C ILE A 363 13.19 8.72 3.53
N SER A 364 11.89 8.92 3.74
CA SER A 364 11.24 10.20 3.48
C SER A 364 11.82 11.34 4.32
N LEU A 365 12.07 11.10 5.61
CA LEU A 365 12.70 12.07 6.51
C LEU A 365 14.15 12.37 6.11
N PHE A 366 14.91 11.34 5.73
CA PHE A 366 16.29 11.50 5.24
C PHE A 366 16.33 12.38 3.99
N ILE A 367 15.41 12.15 3.05
CA ILE A 367 15.31 12.97 1.84
C ILE A 367 14.86 14.39 2.20
N ALA A 368 13.86 14.56 3.06
CA ALA A 368 13.38 15.88 3.51
C ALA A 368 14.49 16.73 4.14
N THR A 369 15.38 16.09 4.90
CA THR A 369 16.46 16.77 5.61
C THR A 369 17.63 17.11 4.69
N HIS A 370 17.92 16.28 3.68
CA HIS A 370 19.00 16.54 2.71
C HIS A 370 18.57 17.49 1.59
N SER A 371 17.28 17.56 1.32
CA SER A 371 16.74 18.39 0.27
C SER A 371 16.67 19.87 0.69
N LEU A 372 16.64 20.15 2.00
CA LEU A 372 16.94 21.47 2.55
C LEU A 372 18.39 21.81 2.17
N SER A 373 18.56 22.64 1.13
CA SER A 373 19.83 23.20 0.66
C SER A 373 20.46 24.19 1.66
N ALA A 374 20.23 23.96 2.94
CA ALA A 374 20.80 24.65 4.06
C ALA A 374 22.15 24.00 4.41
N GLY A 375 23.12 24.80 4.85
CA GLY A 375 24.42 24.27 5.29
C GLY A 375 24.23 23.23 6.40
N LEU A 376 25.18 22.29 6.54
CA LEU A 376 25.11 21.16 7.49
C LEU A 376 24.76 21.60 8.92
N MET A 377 25.27 22.77 9.34
CA MET A 377 24.99 23.38 10.63
C MET A 377 23.52 23.84 10.78
N LEU A 378 22.94 24.45 9.75
CA LEU A 378 21.55 24.89 9.76
C LEU A 378 20.60 23.69 9.73
N ASN A 379 20.92 22.64 8.97
CA ASN A 379 20.17 21.37 9.02
C ASN A 379 20.21 20.74 10.43
N GLY A 380 21.37 20.81 11.11
CA GLY A 380 21.49 20.40 12.51
C GLY A 380 20.57 21.18 13.45
N PHE A 381 20.53 22.51 13.33
CA PHE A 381 19.62 23.35 14.12
C PHE A 381 18.15 23.07 13.82
N VAL A 382 17.79 22.87 12.54
CA VAL A 382 16.42 22.52 12.14
C VAL A 382 16.02 21.16 12.74
N LEU A 383 16.90 20.16 12.69
CA LEU A 383 16.67 18.84 13.29
C LEU A 383 16.50 18.90 14.81
N ILE A 384 17.34 19.69 15.50
CA ILE A 384 17.20 19.91 16.95
C ILE A 384 15.87 20.62 17.24
N GLY A 385 15.51 21.63 16.46
CA GLY A 385 14.24 22.34 16.57
C GLY A 385 13.05 21.41 16.38
N MET A 386 13.04 20.61 15.31
CA MET A 386 11.99 19.61 15.04
C MET A 386 11.90 18.56 16.14
N SER A 387 13.04 18.07 16.63
CA SER A 387 13.08 17.10 17.74
C SER A 387 12.55 17.70 19.04
N GLY A 388 12.89 18.96 19.33
CA GLY A 388 12.36 19.71 20.47
C GLY A 388 10.85 19.92 20.37
N VAL A 389 10.34 20.26 19.18
CA VAL A 389 8.90 20.39 18.92
C VAL A 389 8.19 19.03 19.05
N MET A 390 8.78 17.94 18.54
CA MET A 390 8.21 16.59 18.71
C MET A 390 8.19 16.17 20.18
N LEU A 391 9.25 16.48 20.94
CA LEU A 391 9.32 16.17 22.37
C LEU A 391 8.30 16.99 23.17
N ALA A 392 8.19 18.29 22.90
CA ALA A 392 7.17 19.15 23.50
C ALA A 392 5.75 18.67 23.14
N GLY A 393 5.53 18.29 21.89
CA GLY A 393 4.30 17.66 21.42
C GLY A 393 4.00 16.38 22.19
N TYR A 394 4.98 15.49 22.37
CA TYR A 394 4.83 14.27 23.18
C TYR A 394 4.43 14.59 24.63
N PHE A 395 5.07 15.57 25.29
CA PHE A 395 4.70 15.94 26.64
C PHE A 395 3.31 16.58 26.73
N ALA A 396 2.93 17.42 25.76
CA ALA A 396 1.59 17.98 25.68
C ALA A 396 0.53 16.88 25.47
N LEU A 397 0.81 15.94 24.56
CA LEU A 397 -0.01 14.75 24.30
C LEU A 397 -0.16 13.89 25.54
N LYS A 398 0.94 13.59 26.24
CA LYS A 398 0.95 12.83 27.48
C LYS A 398 0.10 13.53 28.54
N ARG A 399 0.28 14.83 28.73
CA ARG A 399 -0.50 15.58 29.73
C ARG A 399 -1.99 15.57 29.39
N TRP A 400 -2.36 15.81 28.14
CA TRP A 400 -3.77 15.84 27.74
C TRP A 400 -4.44 14.47 27.72
N CYS A 401 -3.75 13.43 27.28
CA CYS A 401 -4.34 12.09 27.21
C CYS A 401 -4.51 11.45 28.59
N PHE A 402 -3.58 11.70 29.52
CA PHE A 402 -3.57 11.02 30.82
C PHE A 402 -4.11 11.88 31.99
N ALA A 403 -4.35 13.18 31.80
CA ALA A 403 -4.94 14.00 32.86
C ALA A 403 -6.44 13.70 33.09
N ASP A 404 -7.19 13.42 32.02
CA ASP A 404 -8.64 13.17 32.11
C ASP A 404 -8.94 11.84 32.83
N ASP A 405 -8.11 10.83 32.66
CA ASP A 405 -8.28 9.53 33.33
C ASP A 405 -8.04 9.65 34.85
N ALA A 406 -7.13 10.53 35.27
CA ALA A 406 -6.86 10.79 36.68
C ALA A 406 -7.99 11.56 37.37
N GLU A 407 -8.58 12.57 36.71
CA GLU A 407 -9.75 13.29 37.25
C GLU A 407 -11.00 12.40 37.33
N ASN A 408 -11.24 11.55 36.32
CA ASN A 408 -12.37 10.63 36.31
C ASN A 408 -12.23 9.50 37.35
N ALA A 409 -11.01 9.00 37.59
CA ALA A 409 -10.74 8.02 38.64
C ALA A 409 -10.99 8.59 40.05
N VAL A 410 -10.60 9.84 40.30
CA VAL A 410 -10.84 10.52 41.59
C VAL A 410 -12.34 10.83 41.79
N GLY A 411 -13.06 11.18 40.73
CA GLY A 411 -14.51 11.38 40.76
C GLY A 411 -15.30 10.11 41.14
N GLN A 412 -14.91 8.94 40.63
CA GLN A 412 -15.57 7.67 40.98
C GLN A 412 -15.28 7.22 42.42
N THR A 413 -14.07 7.48 42.95
CA THR A 413 -13.77 7.16 44.37
C THR A 413 -14.54 8.02 45.37
N ARG A 414 -14.97 9.24 44.99
CA ARG A 414 -15.78 10.09 45.87
C ARG A 414 -17.25 9.69 45.97
N ILE A 415 -17.81 9.10 44.91
CA ILE A 415 -19.23 8.69 44.89
C ILE A 415 -19.42 7.32 45.57
N GLY A 416 -18.38 6.49 45.63
CA GLY A 416 -18.42 5.20 46.34
C GLY A 416 -18.14 5.28 47.85
N GLY A 417 -17.83 6.46 48.40
CA GLY A 417 -17.50 6.67 49.82
C GLY A 417 -18.65 7.22 50.67
N GLU A 418 -19.79 7.55 50.06
CA GLU A 418 -21.04 7.93 50.75
C GLU A 418 -22.09 6.83 50.55
N VAL A 419 -21.85 5.66 51.15
CA VAL A 419 -22.89 4.65 51.42
C VAL A 419 -22.68 4.09 52.82
#